data_AF-A0A968U555-F1
#
_entry.id   AF-A0A968U555-F1
#
_cell.length_a   1.000
_cell.length_b   1.000
_cell.length_c   1.000
_cell.angle_alpha   90.00
_cell.angle_beta   90.00
_cell.angle_gamma   90.00
#
_symmetry.space_group_name_H-M   'P 1'
#
loop_
_entity.id
_entity.type
_entity.pdbx_description
1 polymer ?
#
loop_
_entity_poly.entity_id
_entity_poly.type
_entity_poly.pdbx_seq_one_letter_code
_entity_poly.pdbx_strand_id
1 'polypeptide(L)'
;MAEGRTHLSLERQGRHRDQVLQTSLGLTPLLTDTALTDISDCAGTYVCNHLYYQVLDTIERHRWPMQALFVHIPPLTVATEPFFVQDFSLILQRLAGNNESFWRKAPLKKPL
;
A
#
# COMPACT_ATOMS: atom_id res chain seq x y z
N MET A 1 4.74 -9.82 7.35
CA MET A 1 4.58 -9.33 8.73
C MET A 1 5.90 -8.70 9.13
N ALA A 2 5.91 -7.44 9.57
CA ALA A 2 7.13 -6.68 9.84
C ALA A 2 7.29 -6.49 11.35
N GLU A 3 7.64 -7.57 12.06
CA GLU A 3 7.58 -7.67 13.52
C GLU A 3 8.45 -6.64 14.26
N GLY A 4 9.56 -6.20 13.65
CA GLY A 4 10.42 -5.16 14.22
C GLY A 4 10.05 -3.72 13.87
N ARG A 5 8.99 -3.49 13.08
CA ARG A 5 8.60 -2.13 12.67
C ARG A 5 7.66 -1.50 13.68
N THR A 6 7.71 -0.18 13.76
CA THR A 6 6.85 0.64 14.63
C THR A 6 5.86 1.50 13.85
N HIS A 7 5.99 1.55 12.52
CA HIS A 7 5.21 2.37 11.60
C HIS A 7 4.59 1.48 10.51
N LEU A 8 3.44 1.88 9.97
CA LEU A 8 2.99 1.39 8.67
C LEU A 8 4.06 1.72 7.64
N SER A 9 4.35 0.79 6.74
CA SER A 9 5.32 1.07 5.68
C SER A 9 4.69 0.91 4.32
N LEU A 10 4.64 1.99 3.56
CA LEU A 10 4.31 2.00 2.15
C LEU A 10 5.55 1.53 1.38
N GLU A 11 5.52 0.31 0.87
CA GLU A 11 6.65 -0.22 0.12
C GLU A 11 6.72 0.43 -1.26
N ARG A 12 7.82 1.10 -1.56
CA ARG A 12 8.09 1.70 -2.87
C ARG A 12 8.37 0.63 -3.92
N GLN A 13 8.98 -0.49 -3.50
CA GLN A 13 9.56 -1.44 -4.44
C GLN A 13 9.51 -2.89 -3.97
N GLY A 14 9.40 -3.79 -4.95
CA GLY A 14 9.70 -5.21 -4.82
C GLY A 14 11.04 -5.54 -5.48
N ARG A 15 11.72 -6.58 -4.99
CA ARG A 15 13.03 -7.01 -5.50
C ARG A 15 13.03 -8.49 -5.88
N HIS A 16 13.70 -8.84 -6.96
CA HIS A 16 13.97 -10.22 -7.32
C HIS A 16 15.36 -10.32 -7.95
N ARG A 17 16.30 -10.97 -7.25
CA ARG A 17 17.73 -10.96 -7.59
C ARG A 17 18.23 -9.53 -7.72
N ASP A 18 18.80 -9.17 -8.87
CA ASP A 18 19.32 -7.82 -9.16
C ASP A 18 18.26 -6.87 -9.74
N GLN A 19 17.02 -7.34 -9.92
CA GLN A 19 15.92 -6.54 -10.46
C GLN A 19 15.11 -5.88 -9.34
N VAL A 20 14.76 -4.62 -9.56
CA VAL A 20 13.94 -3.80 -8.67
C VAL A 20 12.80 -3.24 -9.50
N LEU A 21 11.57 -3.49 -9.07
CA LEU A 21 10.38 -2.88 -9.66
C LEU A 21 9.74 -1.95 -8.64
N GLN A 22 9.39 -0.75 -9.06
CA GLN A 22 8.79 0.27 -8.22
C GLN A 22 7.30 0.45 -8.54
N THR A 23 6.51 0.81 -7.53
CA THR A 23 5.15 1.27 -7.79
C THR A 23 5.15 2.59 -8.56
N SER A 24 4.17 2.75 -9.44
CA SER A 24 3.91 4.02 -10.14
C SER A 24 3.08 5.00 -9.30
N LEU A 25 2.68 4.62 -8.08
CA LEU A 25 1.94 5.50 -7.17
C LEU A 25 2.85 6.61 -6.61
N GLY A 26 2.36 7.84 -6.64
CA GLY A 26 2.97 8.93 -5.87
C GLY A 26 2.76 8.68 -4.38
N LEU A 27 3.79 8.19 -3.67
CA LEU A 27 3.67 7.80 -2.27
C LEU A 27 3.67 8.99 -1.30
N THR A 28 4.44 10.04 -1.58
CA THR A 28 4.56 11.19 -0.66
C THR A 28 3.22 11.83 -0.30
N PRO A 29 2.29 12.09 -1.25
CA PRO A 29 0.96 12.60 -0.92
C PRO A 29 0.14 11.68 -0.02
N LEU A 30 0.42 10.36 -0.01
CA LEU A 30 -0.30 9.40 0.83
C LEU A 30 0.05 9.53 2.31
N LEU A 31 1.21 10.11 2.64
CA LEU A 31 1.69 10.30 4.03
C LEU A 31 1.21 11.61 4.66
N THR A 32 0.51 12.48 3.93
CA THR A 32 0.02 13.75 4.49
C THR A 32 -0.79 13.47 5.77
N ASP A 33 -0.59 14.20 6.85
CA ASP A 33 -1.34 14.03 8.13
C ASP A 33 -1.36 12.61 8.73
N THR A 34 -0.51 11.68 8.28
CA THR A 34 -0.37 10.36 8.92
C THR A 34 0.58 10.46 10.10
N ALA A 35 0.28 9.76 11.19
CA ALA A 35 1.04 9.85 12.43
C ALA A 35 2.18 8.82 12.51
N LEU A 36 1.93 7.58 12.09
CA LEU A 36 2.83 6.42 12.21
C LEU A 36 2.95 5.67 10.88
N THR A 37 3.33 6.39 9.82
CA THR A 37 3.50 5.85 8.46
C THR A 37 4.77 6.37 7.79
N ASP A 38 5.52 5.46 7.17
CA ASP A 38 6.73 5.77 6.41
C ASP A 38 6.72 5.15 5.00
N ILE A 39 7.59 5.65 4.12
CA ILE A 39 7.93 5.00 2.86
C ILE A 39 9.12 4.08 3.09
N SER A 40 9.03 2.84 2.60
CA SER A 40 10.10 1.83 2.70
C SER A 40 10.59 1.41 1.31
N ASP A 41 11.90 1.30 1.15
CA ASP A 41 12.54 0.75 -0.05
C ASP A 41 12.87 -0.76 0.10
N CYS A 42 12.38 -1.41 1.17
CA CYS A 42 12.71 -2.79 1.50
C CYS A 42 11.49 -3.55 2.04
N ALA A 43 10.82 -4.32 1.18
CA ALA A 43 9.75 -5.24 1.59
C ALA A 43 10.27 -6.55 2.22
N GLY A 44 11.54 -6.61 2.61
CA GLY A 44 12.23 -7.80 3.09
C GLY A 44 12.74 -8.70 1.95
N THR A 45 13.10 -9.94 2.28
CA THR A 45 13.67 -10.92 1.32
C THR A 45 12.87 -12.22 1.24
N TYR A 46 11.71 -12.27 1.89
CA TYR A 46 10.88 -13.47 1.99
C TYR A 46 9.56 -13.31 1.19
N VAL A 47 8.49 -13.97 1.64
CA VAL A 47 7.20 -14.03 0.92
C VAL A 47 6.59 -12.67 0.62
N CYS A 48 6.73 -11.68 1.51
CA CYS A 48 6.16 -10.33 1.32
C CYS A 48 6.76 -9.64 0.10
N ASN A 49 8.09 -9.60 0.03
CA ASN A 49 8.81 -9.06 -1.11
C ASN A 49 8.55 -9.86 -2.39
N HIS A 50 8.56 -11.19 -2.31
CA HIS A 50 8.34 -12.03 -3.50
C HIS A 50 6.95 -11.79 -4.11
N LEU A 51 5.91 -11.78 -3.27
CA LEU A 51 4.55 -11.48 -3.70
C LEU A 51 4.46 -10.08 -4.31
N TYR A 52 5.04 -9.08 -3.64
CA TYR A 52 4.94 -7.71 -4.15
C TYR A 52 5.64 -7.53 -5.50
N TYR A 53 6.85 -8.08 -5.62
CA TYR A 53 7.58 -8.09 -6.89
C TYR A 53 6.76 -8.75 -8.00
N GLN A 54 6.18 -9.93 -7.75
CA GLN A 54 5.37 -10.63 -8.75
C GLN A 54 4.14 -9.84 -9.19
N VAL A 55 3.49 -9.13 -8.27
CA VAL A 55 2.35 -8.26 -8.61
C VAL A 55 2.78 -7.12 -9.52
N LEU A 56 3.88 -6.42 -9.18
CA LEU A 56 4.41 -5.32 -10.00
C LEU A 56 4.85 -5.82 -11.38
N ASP A 57 5.60 -6.92 -11.43
CA ASP A 57 6.07 -7.56 -12.65
C ASP A 57 4.92 -8.01 -13.55
N THR A 58 3.85 -8.56 -12.97
CA THR A 58 2.65 -8.96 -13.72
C THR A 58 1.93 -7.74 -14.31
N ILE A 59 1.75 -6.68 -13.53
CA ILE A 59 1.13 -5.43 -14.02
C ILE A 59 1.92 -4.86 -15.19
N GLU A 60 3.25 -4.81 -15.07
CA GLU A 60 4.13 -4.27 -16.12
C GLU A 60 4.12 -5.15 -17.38
N ARG A 61 4.35 -6.46 -17.24
CA ARG A 61 4.38 -7.40 -18.38
C ARG A 61 3.08 -7.44 -19.17
N HIS A 62 1.94 -7.33 -18.48
CA HIS A 62 0.63 -7.33 -19.13
C HIS A 62 0.09 -5.93 -19.45
N ARG A 63 0.84 -4.87 -19.12
CA ARG A 63 0.45 -3.46 -19.31
C ARG A 63 -0.95 -3.16 -18.75
N TRP A 64 -1.26 -3.71 -17.58
CA TRP A 64 -2.56 -3.47 -16.97
C TRP A 64 -2.71 -2.01 -16.55
N PRO A 65 -3.89 -1.39 -16.76
CA PRO A 65 -4.15 -0.01 -16.36
C PRO A 65 -4.47 0.07 -14.86
N MET A 66 -3.60 -0.48 -14.02
CA MET A 66 -3.73 -0.46 -12.57
C MET A 66 -2.39 -0.22 -11.89
N GLN A 67 -2.45 0.14 -10.62
CA GLN A 67 -1.29 0.37 -9.79
C GLN A 67 -1.38 -0.53 -8.55
N ALA A 68 -0.24 -0.85 -7.96
CA ALA A 68 -0.18 -1.69 -6.78
C ALA A 68 0.65 -1.03 -5.67
N LEU A 69 0.17 -1.19 -4.44
CA LEU A 69 0.84 -0.78 -3.22
C LEU A 69 0.88 -1.97 -2.27
N PHE A 70 2.05 -2.26 -1.71
CA PHE A 70 2.17 -3.18 -0.60
C PHE A 70 2.37 -2.38 0.68
N VAL A 71 1.61 -2.71 1.71
CA VAL A 71 1.72 -2.05 3.01
C VAL A 71 2.12 -3.07 4.06
N HIS A 72 3.27 -2.84 4.71
CA HIS A 72 3.64 -3.60 5.89
C HIS A 72 2.99 -2.99 7.13
N ILE A 73 2.20 -3.82 7.83
CA ILE A 73 1.58 -3.47 9.10
C ILE A 73 2.45 -4.03 10.23
N PRO A 74 2.87 -3.21 11.21
CA PRO A 74 3.59 -3.67 12.39
C PRO A 74 2.65 -4.39 13.37
N PRO A 75 3.17 -5.02 14.43
CA PRO A 75 2.34 -5.60 15.49
C PRO A 75 1.37 -4.55 16.08
N LEU A 76 0.09 -4.91 16.15
CA LEU A 76 -0.95 -4.05 16.71
C LEU A 76 -0.96 -4.15 18.24
N THR A 77 -1.04 -3.00 18.90
CA THR A 77 -1.27 -2.91 20.34
C THR A 77 -2.45 -1.98 20.59
N VAL A 78 -3.08 -2.09 21.76
CA VAL A 78 -4.19 -1.19 22.16
C VAL A 78 -3.80 0.29 22.05
N ALA A 79 -2.52 0.62 22.27
CA ALA A 79 -2.02 1.99 22.18
C ALA A 79 -1.80 2.47 20.73
N THR A 80 -1.41 1.58 19.82
CA THR A 80 -1.00 1.95 18.45
C THR A 80 -2.09 1.70 17.41
N GLU A 81 -3.02 0.78 17.66
CA GLU A 81 -4.09 0.42 16.73
C GLU A 81 -4.93 1.61 16.24
N PRO A 82 -5.38 2.55 17.11
CA PRO A 82 -6.17 3.69 16.64
C PRO A 82 -5.42 4.57 15.63
N PHE A 83 -4.11 4.74 15.82
CA PHE A 83 -3.26 5.52 14.91
C PHE A 83 -3.10 4.82 13.56
N PHE A 84 -2.88 3.50 13.56
CA PHE A 84 -2.77 2.74 12.31
C PHE A 84 -4.09 2.70 11.55
N VAL A 85 -5.22 2.56 12.23
CA VAL A 85 -6.54 2.62 11.58
C VAL A 85 -6.77 4.00 10.95
N GLN A 86 -6.44 5.07 11.66
CA GLN A 86 -6.56 6.43 11.15
C GLN A 86 -5.66 6.66 9.93
N ASP A 87 -4.38 6.33 10.03
CA ASP A 87 -3.42 6.47 8.93
C ASP A 87 -3.83 5.67 7.71
N PHE A 88 -4.18 4.39 7.90
CA PHE A 88 -4.60 3.52 6.80
C PHE A 88 -5.89 4.03 6.14
N SER A 89 -6.82 4.59 6.93
CA SER A 89 -8.03 5.22 6.39
C SER A 89 -7.72 6.44 5.53
N LEU A 90 -6.80 7.31 5.97
CA LEU A 90 -6.35 8.47 5.19
C LEU A 90 -5.68 8.04 3.88
N ILE A 91 -4.83 7.01 3.93
CA ILE A 91 -4.19 6.42 2.73
C ILE A 91 -5.27 5.92 1.75
N LEU A 92 -6.24 5.14 2.23
CA LEU A 92 -7.32 4.63 1.38
C LEU A 92 -8.19 5.74 0.78
N GLN A 93 -8.51 6.78 1.55
CA GLN A 93 -9.27 7.94 1.06
C GLN A 93 -8.52 8.66 -0.07
N ARG A 94 -7.20 8.81 0.04
CA ARG A 94 -6.38 9.43 -1.00
C ARG A 94 -6.26 8.56 -2.24
N LEU A 95 -6.11 7.25 -2.07
CA LEU A 95 -6.14 6.30 -3.18
C LEU A 95 -7.50 6.30 -3.90
N ALA A 96 -8.59 6.45 -3.16
CA ALA A 96 -9.94 6.56 -3.73
C ALA A 96 -10.18 7.91 -4.43
N GLY A 97 -9.73 9.02 -3.83
CA GLY A 97 -9.83 10.37 -4.38
C GLY A 97 -8.92 10.62 -5.58
N ASN A 98 -7.83 9.86 -5.74
CA ASN A 98 -7.07 9.81 -6.99
C ASN A 98 -7.85 9.11 -8.12
N ASN A 99 -9.03 8.54 -7.83
CA ASN A 99 -9.83 7.73 -8.74
C ASN A 99 -11.32 8.14 -8.74
N GLU A 100 -11.62 9.43 -8.55
CA GLU A 100 -13.00 10.00 -8.50
C GLU A 100 -13.89 9.59 -9.68
N SER A 101 -13.31 9.17 -10.81
CA SER A 101 -14.06 8.65 -11.97
C SER A 101 -14.61 7.23 -11.80
N PHE A 102 -14.01 6.39 -10.94
CA PHE A 102 -14.38 4.98 -10.80
C PHE A 102 -15.47 4.75 -9.75
N TRP A 103 -15.38 5.40 -8.59
CA TRP A 103 -16.29 5.17 -7.46
C TRP A 103 -17.69 5.79 -7.63
N ARG A 104 -17.86 6.82 -8.47
CA ARG A 104 -19.18 7.38 -8.80
C ARG A 104 -20.10 6.44 -9.60
N LYS A 105 -19.60 5.30 -10.10
CA LYS A 105 -20.37 4.37 -10.94
C LYS A 105 -20.83 3.10 -10.22
N ALA A 106 -20.47 2.87 -8.96
CA ALA A 106 -20.96 1.71 -8.23
C ALA A 106 -22.27 2.08 -7.50
N PRO A 107 -23.47 1.67 -7.98
CA PRO A 107 -24.68 1.85 -7.19
C PRO A 107 -24.58 0.98 -5.94
N LEU A 108 -24.60 1.61 -4.78
CA LEU A 108 -24.88 0.96 -3.50
C LEU A 108 -26.28 0.35 -3.60
N LYS A 109 -26.37 -0.96 -3.87
CA LYS A 109 -27.60 -1.70 -3.67
C LYS A 109 -27.89 -1.71 -2.16
N LYS A 110 -28.95 -1.03 -1.75
CA LYS A 110 -29.48 -1.14 -0.39
C LYS A 110 -29.89 -2.59 -0.12
N PRO A 111 -29.57 -3.17 1.04
CA PRO A 111 -30.11 -4.47 1.42
C PRO A 111 -31.63 -4.35 1.63
N LEU A 112 -32.34 -5.39 1.18
CA LEU A 112 -33.78 -5.62 1.36
C LEU A 112 -34.13 -5.76 2.85
#